data_AF-A0A2T2VNB1-F1
#
_entry.id   AF-A0A2T2VNB1-F1
#
_cell.length_a   1.000
_cell.length_b   1.000
_cell.length_c   1.000
_cell.angle_alpha   90.00
_cell.angle_beta   90.00
_cell.angle_gamma   90.00
#
_symmetry.space_group_name_H-M   'P 1'
#
loop_
_entity.id
_entity.type
_entity.pdbx_description
1 polymer ?
#
loop_
_entity_poly.entity_id
_entity_poly.type
_entity_poly.pdbx_seq_one_letter_code
_entity_poly.pdbx_strand_id
1 'polypeptide(L)'
;MKQVKCPQCKSWYHVEQSDIYSYVCTHCEAFYAVKTQEQLNHEEGMKAPVSKPPLTWKRWGELHWFLVILNNIGVIFQTIIFAIATIIGILVAPL
;
A
#
# COMPACT_ATOMS: atom_id res chain seq x y z
N MET A 1 33.35 6.13 8.29
CA MET A 1 33.55 5.06 9.30
C MET A 1 32.95 5.52 10.61
N LYS A 2 32.07 4.73 11.24
CA LYS A 2 31.37 5.11 12.49
C LYS A 2 31.92 4.26 13.64
N GLN A 3 32.09 4.85 14.82
CA GLN A 3 32.37 4.12 16.06
C GLN A 3 31.10 4.04 16.90
N VAL A 4 30.84 2.88 17.47
CA VAL A 4 29.70 2.65 18.38
C VAL A 4 30.19 1.99 19.66
N LYS A 5 29.48 2.25 20.76
CA LYS A 5 29.77 1.65 22.06
C LYS A 5 28.95 0.39 22.22
N CYS A 6 29.59 -0.75 22.48
CA CYS A 6 28.88 -2.01 22.71
C CYS A 6 28.04 -1.95 24.00
N PRO A 7 26.75 -2.32 23.98
CA PRO A 7 25.91 -2.29 25.17
C PRO A 7 26.32 -3.34 26.22
N GLN A 8 26.93 -4.46 25.79
CA GLN A 8 27.33 -5.57 26.67
C GLN A 8 28.66 -5.30 27.37
N CYS A 9 29.74 -5.10 26.61
CA CYS A 9 31.09 -4.95 27.16
C CYS A 9 31.56 -3.48 27.30
N LYS A 10 30.74 -2.50 26.88
CA LYS A 10 31.02 -1.05 26.95
C LYS A 10 32.25 -0.57 26.17
N SER A 11 32.92 -1.44 25.40
CA SER A 11 34.03 -1.06 24.53
C SER A 11 33.55 -0.37 23.26
N TRP A 12 34.40 0.50 22.73
CA TRP A 12 34.17 1.16 21.44
C TRP A 12 34.76 0.31 20.32
N TYR A 13 34.00 0.10 19.25
CA TYR A 13 34.46 -0.62 18.08
C TYR A 13 33.98 0.04 16.80
N HIS A 14 34.69 -0.26 15.71
CA HIS A 14 34.37 0.27 14.40
C HIS A 14 33.29 -0.57 13.72
N VAL A 15 32.33 0.10 13.10
CA VAL A 15 31.28 -0.54 12.29
C VAL A 15 31.24 0.07 10.90
N GLU A 16 30.99 -0.80 9.93
CA GLU A 16 30.69 -0.40 8.56
C GLU A 16 29.27 0.16 8.46
N GLN A 17 28.98 0.82 7.35
CA GLN A 17 27.71 1.52 7.15
C GLN A 17 26.62 0.54 6.71
N SER A 18 26.22 -0.33 7.65
CA SER A 18 25.16 -1.33 7.50
C SER A 18 24.05 -1.12 8.53
N ASP A 19 23.03 -1.98 8.50
CA ASP A 19 21.94 -1.96 9.48
C ASP A 19 22.45 -2.14 10.91
N ILE A 20 21.81 -1.46 11.87
CA ILE A 20 22.21 -1.48 13.28
C ILE A 20 22.14 -2.90 13.88
N TYR A 21 21.24 -3.74 13.36
CA TYR A 21 21.07 -5.13 13.76
C TYR A 21 22.18 -6.07 13.25
N SER A 22 22.97 -5.64 12.27
CA SER A 22 24.09 -6.44 11.75
C SER A 22 25.42 -6.10 12.44
N TYR A 23 25.43 -5.13 13.36
CA TYR A 23 26.64 -4.76 14.08
C TYR A 23 27.00 -5.84 15.10
N VAL A 24 28.16 -6.47 14.89
CA VAL A 24 28.76 -7.45 15.81
C VAL A 24 29.98 -6.82 16.47
N CYS A 25 30.04 -6.87 17.79
CA CYS A 25 31.18 -6.35 18.53
C CYS A 25 32.41 -7.24 18.36
N THR A 26 33.54 -6.66 17.93
CA THR A 26 34.81 -7.37 17.73
C THR A 26 35.48 -7.85 19.03
N HIS A 27 35.02 -7.39 20.19
CA HIS A 27 35.64 -7.71 21.49
C HIS A 27 34.92 -8.84 22.25
N CYS A 28 33.60 -8.95 22.08
CA CYS A 28 32.79 -9.89 22.84
C CYS A 28 31.82 -10.69 21.96
N GLU A 29 31.93 -10.55 20.64
CA GLU A 29 31.14 -11.26 19.62
C GLU A 29 29.61 -11.11 19.79
N ALA A 30 29.16 -10.16 20.60
CA ALA A 30 27.76 -9.90 20.86
C ALA A 30 27.18 -8.96 19.80
N PHE A 31 25.92 -9.20 19.45
CA PHE A 31 25.14 -8.30 18.61
C PHE A 31 24.84 -6.99 19.35
N TYR A 32 24.95 -5.87 18.63
CA TYR A 32 24.61 -4.56 19.16
C TYR A 32 23.13 -4.42 19.52
N ALA A 33 22.27 -4.94 18.65
CA ALA A 33 20.82 -4.95 18.85
C ALA A 33 20.25 -6.25 18.29
N VAL A 34 19.26 -6.81 18.99
CA VAL A 34 18.52 -7.99 18.56
C VAL A 34 17.10 -7.54 18.22
N LYS A 35 16.58 -7.97 17.07
CA LYS A 35 15.20 -7.67 16.67
C LYS A 35 14.23 -8.36 17.62
N THR A 36 13.13 -7.68 17.95
CA THR A 36 12.05 -8.31 18.74
C THR A 36 11.28 -9.30 17.88
N GLN A 37 10.59 -10.25 18.51
CA GLN A 37 9.75 -11.21 17.79
C GLN A 37 8.67 -10.51 16.93
N GLU A 38 8.13 -9.39 17.42
CA GLU A 38 7.17 -8.57 16.68
C GLU A 38 7.77 -7.98 15.39
N GLN A 39 9.02 -7.52 15.45
CA GLN A 39 9.74 -6.99 14.29
C GLN A 39 10.03 -8.07 13.25
N LEU A 40 10.41 -9.27 13.70
CA LEU A 40 10.63 -10.42 12.82
C LEU A 40 9.34 -10.83 12.11
N ASN A 41 8.23 -10.94 12.86
CA ASN A 41 6.92 -11.29 12.32
C ASN A 41 6.44 -10.23 11.30
N HIS A 42 6.74 -8.94 11.54
CA HIS A 42 6.42 -7.87 10.60
C HIS A 42 7.22 -8.00 9.29
N GLU A 43 8.52 -8.24 9.37
CA GLU A 43 9.37 -8.46 8.18
C GLU A 43 8.96 -9.70 7.38
N GLU A 44 8.56 -10.77 8.07
CA GLU A 44 8.01 -11.98 7.42
C GLU A 44 6.67 -11.71 6.75
N GLY A 45 5.76 -10.97 7.39
CA GLY A 45 4.48 -10.57 6.79
C GLY A 45 4.65 -9.70 5.54
N MET A 46 5.72 -8.90 5.48
CA MET A 46 6.04 -8.04 4.33
C MET A 46 6.74 -8.79 3.18
N LYS A 47 7.26 -10.01 3.40
CA LYS A 47 7.90 -10.82 2.35
C LYS A 47 6.90 -11.43 1.34
N ALA A 48 5.59 -11.40 1.62
CA ALA A 48 4.57 -12.01 0.75
C ALA A 48 3.34 -11.11 0.49
N PRO A 49 3.49 -9.91 -0.12
CA PRO A 49 2.34 -9.04 -0.38
C PRO A 49 1.48 -9.50 -1.58
N VAL A 50 1.95 -10.48 -2.37
CA VAL A 50 1.33 -10.81 -3.67
C VAL A 50 0.12 -11.75 -3.54
N SER A 51 0.02 -12.57 -2.48
CA SER A 51 -1.06 -13.56 -2.33
C SER A 51 -2.24 -13.08 -1.48
N LYS A 52 -2.07 -12.01 -0.68
CA LYS A 52 -3.11 -11.44 0.18
C LYS A 52 -3.05 -9.92 0.12
N PRO A 53 -3.69 -9.28 -0.87
CA PRO A 53 -3.82 -7.84 -0.87
C PRO A 53 -4.46 -7.41 0.47
N PRO A 54 -4.00 -6.29 1.07
CA PRO A 54 -4.57 -5.81 2.32
C PRO A 54 -6.09 -5.63 2.17
N LEU A 55 -6.86 -5.91 3.22
CA LEU A 55 -8.34 -5.82 3.22
C LEU A 55 -8.86 -4.50 2.63
N THR A 56 -8.09 -3.42 2.78
CA THR A 56 -8.38 -2.10 2.21
C THR A 56 -8.43 -2.11 0.69
N TRP A 57 -7.55 -2.83 -0.01
CA TRP A 57 -7.53 -2.90 -1.48
C TRP A 57 -8.77 -3.56 -2.07
N LYS A 58 -9.31 -4.60 -1.41
CA LYS A 58 -10.57 -5.23 -1.82
C LYS A 58 -11.74 -4.24 -1.75
N ARG A 59 -11.80 -3.45 -0.68
CA ARG A 59 -12.84 -2.41 -0.47
C ARG A 59 -12.76 -1.30 -1.53
N TRP A 60 -11.56 -0.89 -1.92
CA TRP A 60 -11.37 0.09 -3.01
C TRP A 60 -11.82 -0.44 -4.36
N GLY A 61 -11.54 -1.72 -4.66
CA GLY A 61 -12.05 -2.38 -5.86
C GLY A 61 -13.58 -2.40 -5.92
N GLU A 62 -14.24 -2.80 -4.83
CA GLU A 62 -15.71 -2.84 -4.77
C GLU A 62 -16.35 -1.45 -4.95
N LEU A 63 -15.79 -0.42 -4.31
CA LEU A 63 -16.26 0.96 -4.49
C LEU A 63 -16.10 1.45 -5.93
N HIS A 64 -14.96 1.15 -6.57
CA HIS A 64 -14.72 1.51 -7.96
C HIS A 64 -15.76 0.87 -8.89
N TRP A 65 -16.01 -0.43 -8.74
CA TRP A 65 -17.01 -1.14 -9.54
C TRP A 65 -18.42 -0.59 -9.32
N PHE A 66 -18.79 -0.28 -8.07
CA PHE A 66 -20.08 0.34 -7.76
C PHE A 66 -20.28 1.67 -8.50
N LEU A 67 -19.26 2.54 -8.48
CA LEU A 67 -19.31 3.83 -9.18
C LEU A 67 -19.38 3.67 -10.70
N VAL A 68 -18.63 2.72 -11.27
CA VAL A 68 -18.67 2.42 -12.71
C VAL A 68 -20.07 1.93 -13.13
N ILE A 69 -20.69 1.06 -12.34
CA ILE A 69 -22.04 0.55 -12.60
C ILE A 69 -23.06 1.69 -12.56
N LEU A 70 -23.03 2.53 -11.51
CA LEU A 70 -23.94 3.68 -11.40
C LEU A 70 -23.76 4.67 -12.56
N ASN A 71 -22.52 4.95 -12.94
CA ASN A 71 -22.24 5.86 -14.06
C ASN A 71 -22.80 5.32 -15.38
N ASN A 72 -22.59 4.02 -15.67
CA ASN A 72 -23.14 3.39 -16.88
C ASN A 72 -24.67 3.44 -16.92
N ILE A 73 -25.33 3.19 -15.78
CA ILE A 73 -26.79 3.31 -15.68
C ILE A 73 -27.23 4.76 -15.95
N GLY A 74 -26.53 5.75 -15.39
CA GLY A 74 -26.80 7.16 -15.64
C GLY A 74 -26.71 7.54 -17.13
N VAL A 75 -25.68 7.06 -17.83
CA VAL A 75 -25.51 7.27 -19.27
C VAL A 75 -26.67 6.67 -20.08
N ILE A 76 -27.15 5.48 -19.71
CA ILE A 76 -28.31 4.85 -20.36
C ILE A 76 -29.56 5.72 -20.19
N PHE A 77 -29.85 6.20 -18.97
CA PHE A 77 -31.00 7.08 -18.77
C PHE A 77 -30.87 8.40 -19.53
N GLN A 78 -29.70 9.02 -19.52
CA GLN A 78 -29.45 10.28 -20.22
C GLN A 78 -29.65 10.15 -21.72
N THR A 79 -29.17 9.05 -22.32
CA THR A 79 -29.34 8.78 -23.75
C THR A 79 -30.81 8.54 -24.12
N ILE A 80 -31.56 7.82 -23.29
CA ILE A 80 -33.02 7.62 -23.49
C ILE A 80 -33.77 8.96 -23.44
N ILE A 81 -33.50 9.79 -22.41
CA ILE A 81 -34.14 11.11 -22.26
C ILE A 81 -33.82 11.99 -23.47
N PHE A 82 -32.56 12.01 -23.92
CA PHE A 82 -32.14 12.80 -25.07
C PHE A 82 -32.82 12.34 -26.36
N ALA A 83 -32.96 11.03 -26.58
CA ALA A 83 -33.67 10.49 -27.74
C ALA A 83 -35.15 10.91 -27.75
N ILE A 84 -35.83 10.82 -26.60
CA ILE A 84 -37.23 11.24 -26.45
C ILE A 84 -37.38 12.74 -26.74
N ALA A 85 -36.52 13.57 -26.13
CA ALA A 85 -36.54 15.02 -26.33
C ALA A 85 -36.32 15.39 -27.82
N THR A 86 -35.42 14.66 -28.50
CA THR A 86 -35.15 14.86 -29.92
C THR A 86 -36.38 14.53 -30.78
N ILE A 87 -37.05 13.40 -30.51
CA ILE A 87 -38.28 13.01 -31.22
C ILE A 87 -39.39 14.06 -31.01
N ILE A 88 -39.57 14.53 -29.78
CA ILE A 88 -40.55 15.60 -29.48
C ILE A 88 -40.18 16.88 -30.23
N GLY A 89 -38.91 17.26 -30.25
CA GLY A 89 -38.44 18.44 -31.00
C GLY A 89 -38.77 18.37 -32.48
N ILE A 90 -38.55 17.22 -33.12
CA ILE A 90 -38.90 16.99 -34.54
C ILE A 90 -40.41 17.08 -34.78
N LEU A 91 -41.23 16.57 -33.84
CA LEU A 91 -42.70 16.59 -33.97
C LEU A 91 -43.31 17.99 -33.73
N VAL A 92 -42.73 18.76 -32.81
CA VAL A 92 -43.27 20.07 -32.39
C VAL A 92 -42.79 21.21 -33.28
N ALA A 93 -41.61 21.10 -33.89
CA ALA A 93 -41.12 22.05 -34.87
C ALA A 93 -41.39 21.50 -36.29
N PRO A 94 -42.57 21.80 -36.91
CA PRO A 94 -42.72 21.55 -38.32
C PRO A 94 -41.72 22.43 -39.07
N LEU A 95 -40.91 21.81 -39.93
CA LEU A 95 -40.10 22.48 -40.95
C LEU A 95 -40.92 23.50 -41.74
#